data_AF-A0A2A4RBN3-F1
#
_entry.id   AF-A0A2A4RBN3-F1
#
_cell.length_a   1.000
_cell.length_b   1.000
_cell.length_c   1.000
_cell.angle_alpha   90.00
_cell.angle_beta   90.00
_cell.angle_gamma   90.00
#
_symmetry.space_group_name_H-M   'P 1'
#
loop_
_entity.id
_entity.type
_entity.pdbx_description
1 polymer ?
#
loop_
_entity_poly.entity_id
_entity_poly.type
_entity_poly.pdbx_seq_one_letter_code
_entity_poly.pdbx_strand_id
1 'polypeptide(L)' 'MSDLSKQSFLTLFLRFFSIFLIVVTIIKIIFALVSDGYDSMMHEFFAADTWMQFVKMQLVMSTVYGLFMTGYYKFIKKL' A
#
# COMPACT_ATOMS: atom_id res chain seq x y z
N MET A 1 -20.13 8.05 13.90
CA MET A 1 -19.94 6.85 13.04
C MET A 1 -20.20 7.33 11.62
N SER A 2 -19.16 7.53 10.80
CA SER A 2 -19.35 8.07 9.45
C SER A 2 -19.99 7.02 8.54
N ASP A 3 -21.11 7.39 7.91
CA ASP A 3 -21.84 6.57 6.94
C ASP A 3 -20.90 6.17 5.78
N LEU A 4 -20.35 4.95 5.86
CA LEU A 4 -19.50 4.36 4.81
C LEU A 4 -20.28 4.12 3.51
N SER A 5 -21.61 4.00 3.60
CA SER A 5 -22.54 3.66 2.51
C SER A 5 -22.71 4.76 1.45
N LYS A 6 -22.40 6.03 1.79
CA LYS A 6 -22.45 7.16 0.86
C LYS A 6 -21.11 7.48 0.20
N GLN A 7 -20.02 6.83 0.61
CA GLN A 7 -18.71 7.12 0.05
C GLN A 7 -18.58 6.54 -1.36
N SER A 8 -18.06 7.35 -2.28
CA SER A 8 -17.78 6.90 -3.64
C SER A 8 -16.80 5.72 -3.62
N PHE A 9 -16.88 4.85 -4.62
CA PHE A 9 -15.94 3.73 -4.78
C PHE A 9 -14.48 4.23 -4.73
N LEU A 10 -14.22 5.38 -5.36
CA LEU A 10 -12.90 6.01 -5.34
C LEU A 10 -12.47 6.43 -3.93
N THR A 11 -13.38 6.94 -3.11
CA THR A 11 -13.06 7.33 -1.73
C THR A 11 -12.67 6.12 -0.87
N LEU A 12 -13.41 5.01 -0.97
CA LEU A 12 -13.09 3.76 -0.28
C LEU A 12 -11.78 3.15 -0.80
N PHE A 13 -11.61 3.13 -2.13
CA PHE A 13 -10.39 2.67 -2.78
C PHE A 13 -9.18 3.45 -2.29
N LEU A 14 -9.21 4.78 -2.37
CA LEU A 14 -8.11 5.62 -1.92
C LEU A 14 -7.80 5.40 -0.44
N ARG A 15 -8.81 5.15 0.39
CA ARG A 15 -8.61 4.88 1.82
C ARG A 15 -7.86 3.57 2.04
N PHE A 16 -8.32 2.47 1.44
CA PHE A 16 -7.64 1.17 1.57
C PHE A 16 -6.27 1.15 0.90
N PHE A 17 -6.16 1.77 -0.27
CA PHE A 17 -4.91 1.97 -1.00
C PHE A 17 -3.88 2.71 -0.13
N SER A 18 -4.25 3.87 0.42
CA SER A 18 -3.32 4.71 1.20
C SER A 18 -2.86 4.02 2.47
N ILE A 19 -3.80 3.38 3.19
CA ILE A 19 -3.47 2.65 4.42
C ILE A 19 -2.50 1.50 4.11
N PHE A 20 -2.80 0.69 3.09
CA PHE A 20 -1.95 -0.43 2.72
C PHE A 20 -0.57 0.03 2.23
N LEU A 21 -0.53 1.08 1.40
CA LEU A 21 0.71 1.66 0.91
C LEU A 21 1.62 2.10 2.05
N ILE A 22 1.09 2.85 3.03
CA ILE A 22 1.86 3.34 4.17
C ILE A 22 2.34 2.16 5.03
N VAL A 23 1.44 1.25 5.39
CA VAL A 23 1.75 0.12 6.28
C VAL A 23 2.81 -0.79 5.69
N VAL A 24 2.67 -1.21 4.42
CA VAL A 24 3.62 -2.12 3.78
C VAL A 24 4.97 -1.43 3.57
N THR A 25 4.99 -0.13 3.28
CA THR A 25 6.25 0.62 3.12
C THR A 25 7.01 0.66 4.44
N ILE A 26 6.32 0.99 5.54
CA ILE A 26 6.92 1.02 6.88
C ILE A 26 7.45 -0.37 7.27
N ILE A 27 6.66 -1.42 7.06
CA ILE A 27 7.07 -2.80 7.37
C ILE A 27 8.33 -3.17 6.60
N LYS A 28 8.39 -2.91 5.28
CA LYS A 28 9.59 -3.23 4.48
C LYS A 28 10.83 -2.47 4.93
N ILE A 29 10.69 -1.17 5.22
CA ILE A 29 11.78 -0.33 5.71
C ILE A 29 12.30 -0.85 7.05
N ILE A 30 11.41 -1.11 8.00
CA ILE A 30 11.80 -1.64 9.32
C ILE A 30 12.44 -3.02 9.18
N PHE A 31 11.88 -3.90 8.36
CA PHE A 31 12.42 -5.24 8.16
C PHE A 31 13.82 -5.20 7.56
N ALA A 32 14.03 -4.46 6.48
CA ALA A 32 15.36 -4.31 5.87
C ALA A 32 16.36 -3.66 6.82
N LEU A 33 15.94 -2.66 7.59
CA LEU A 33 16.78 -2.02 8.59
C LEU A 33 17.23 -2.99 9.70
N VAL A 34 16.33 -3.84 10.18
CA VAL A 34 16.62 -4.82 11.24
C VAL A 34 17.42 -6.02 10.73
N SER A 35 17.16 -6.46 9.49
CA SER A 35 17.80 -7.65 8.91
C SER A 35 19.20 -7.36 8.38
N ASP A 36 19.36 -6.32 7.55
CA ASP A 36 20.59 -6.09 6.78
C ASP A 36 21.23 -4.73 7.04
N GLY A 37 20.60 -3.88 7.87
CA GLY A 37 21.12 -2.58 8.26
C GLY A 37 20.76 -1.43 7.29
N TYR A 38 21.18 -0.22 7.67
CA TYR A 38 20.81 1.02 6.98
C TYR A 38 21.35 1.10 5.55
N ASP A 39 22.63 0.76 5.35
CA ASP A 39 23.27 0.88 4.03
C ASP A 39 22.67 -0.08 3.01
N SER A 40 22.33 -1.31 3.43
CA SER A 40 21.66 -2.30 2.59
C SER A 40 20.27 -1.81 2.18
N MET A 41 19.47 -1.32 3.14
CA MET A 41 18.14 -0.75 2.86
C MET A 41 18.21 0.44 1.89
N MET A 42 19.19 1.32 2.05
CA MET A 42 19.38 2.46 1.16
C MET A 42 19.75 2.03 -0.26
N HIS A 43 20.62 1.04 -0.41
CA HIS A 43 20.99 0.50 -1.71
C HIS A 43 19.82 -0.26 -2.37
N GLU A 44 19.05 -1.02 -1.60
CA GLU A 44 17.99 -1.88 -2.13
C GLU A 44 16.74 -1.11 -2.54
N PHE A 45 16.36 -0.06 -1.79
CA PHE A 45 15.10 0.66 -2.02
C PHE A 45 15.27 2.10 -2.49
N PHE A 46 16.43 2.72 -2.27
CA PHE A 46 16.64 4.15 -2.53
C PHE A 46 17.79 4.45 -3.49
N ALA A 47 18.47 3.43 -4.04
CA ALA A 47 19.45 3.61 -5.09
C ALA A 47 18.78 4.04 -6.41
N ALA A 48 19.53 4.77 -7.26
CA ALA A 48 19.02 5.41 -8.48
C ALA A 48 18.39 4.44 -9.49
N ASP A 49 18.81 3.19 -9.46
CA ASP A 49 18.37 2.07 -10.29
C ASP A 49 17.17 1.32 -9.72
N THR A 50 17.06 1.23 -8.38
CA THR A 50 16.05 0.39 -7.71
C THR A 50 14.84 1.16 -7.19
N TRP A 51 14.98 2.45 -6.87
CA TRP A 51 13.92 3.24 -6.23
C TRP A 51 12.61 3.27 -7.04
N MET A 52 12.72 3.40 -8.36
CA MET A 52 11.55 3.45 -9.25
C MET A 52 10.84 2.10 -9.25
N GLN A 53 11.58 0.99 -9.23
CA GLN A 53 11.02 -0.35 -9.18
C GLN A 53 10.35 -0.62 -7.83
N PHE A 54 10.96 -0.17 -6.73
CA PHE A 54 10.37 -0.24 -5.39
C PHE A 54 9.02 0.51 -5.34
N VAL A 55 9.01 1.78 -5.76
CA VAL A 55 7.78 2.60 -5.79
C VAL A 55 6.73 1.97 -6.71
N LYS A 56 7.10 1.52 -7.91
CA LYS A 56 6.17 0.89 -8.85
C LYS A 56 5.56 -0.38 -8.28
N MET A 57 6.37 -1.24 -7.68
CA MET A 57 5.88 -2.48 -7.04
C MET A 57 4.91 -2.16 -5.91
N GLN A 58 5.24 -1.16 -5.08
CA GLN A 58 4.39 -0.73 -3.98
C GLN A 58 3.05 -0.16 -4.49
N LEU A 59 3.07 0.67 -5.52
CA LEU A 59 1.85 1.20 -6.14
C LEU A 59 0.98 0.10 -6.74
N VAL A 60 1.57 -0.87 -7.44
CA VAL A 60 0.82 -2.01 -8.02
C VAL A 60 0.17 -2.84 -6.92
N MET A 61 0.92 -3.24 -5.89
CA MET A 61 0.41 -4.05 -4.80
C MET A 61 -0.70 -3.33 -4.01
N SER A 62 -0.50 -2.06 -3.71
CA SER A 62 -1.52 -1.23 -3.04
C SER A 62 -2.76 -1.03 -3.92
N THR A 63 -2.60 -0.89 -5.23
CA THR A 63 -3.73 -0.75 -6.17
C THR A 63 -4.54 -2.03 -6.21
N VAL A 64 -3.88 -3.18 -6.36
CA VAL A 64 -4.53 -4.48 -6.32
C VAL A 64 -5.27 -4.66 -5.01
N TYR A 65 -4.61 -4.44 -3.87
CA TYR A 65 -5.24 -4.57 -2.55
C TYR A 65 -6.43 -3.61 -2.36
N GLY A 66 -6.25 -2.33 -2.71
CA GLY A 66 -7.31 -1.33 -2.62
C GLY A 66 -8.52 -1.68 -3.46
N LEU A 67 -8.32 -2.16 -4.70
CA LEU A 67 -9.40 -2.59 -5.59
C LEU A 67 -10.10 -3.84 -5.06
N PHE A 68 -9.36 -4.84 -4.58
CA PHE A 68 -9.93 -6.05 -3.99
C PHE A 68 -10.75 -5.74 -2.74
N MET A 69 -10.23 -4.93 -1.82
CA MET A 69 -10.96 -4.56 -0.60
C MET A 69 -12.19 -3.73 -0.92
N THR A 70 -12.07 -2.73 -1.79
CA THR A 70 -13.22 -1.90 -2.18
C THR A 70 -14.27 -2.73 -2.91
N GLY A 71 -13.86 -3.61 -3.81
CA GLY A 71 -14.74 -4.55 -4.49
C GLY A 71 -15.42 -5.51 -3.51
N TYR A 72 -14.68 -6.09 -2.57
CA TYR A 72 -15.22 -6.96 -1.53
C TYR A 72 -16.26 -6.25 -0.68
N TYR A 73 -15.95 -5.05 -0.17
CA TYR A 73 -16.87 -4.29 0.69
C TYR A 73 -18.13 -3.84 -0.06
N LYS A 74 -18.01 -3.46 -1.34
CA LYS A 74 -19.14 -2.94 -2.12
C LYS A 74 -20.00 -4.02 -2.76
N PHE A 75 -19.39 -5.10 -3.29
CA PHE A 75 -20.10 -6.13 -4.04
C PHE A 75 -20.44 -7.37 -3.22
N ILE A 76 -19.56 -7.81 -2.32
CA ILE A 76 -19.72 -9.06 -1.57
C ILE A 76 -20.38 -8.78 -0.22
N LYS A 77 -19.83 -7.86 0.56
CA LYS A 77 -20.35 -7.54 1.89
C LYS A 77 -21.62 -6.68 1.84
N LYS A 78 -21.93 -6.06 0.69
CA LYS A 78 -23.08 -5.14 0.48
C LYS A 78 -23.33 -4.24 1.69
N LEU A 79 -22.33 -3.42 2.03
CA LEU A 79 -22.49 -2.35 3.02
C LEU A 79 -23.25 -1.16 2.44
#